data_AF-A0A9D4DHA4-F1
#
_entry.id   AF-A0A9D4DHA4-F1
#
_cell.length_a   1.000
_cell.length_b   1.000
_cell.length_c   1.000
_cell.angle_alpha   90.00
_cell.angle_beta   90.00
_cell.angle_gamma   90.00
#
_symmetry.space_group_name_H-M   'P 1'
#
loop_
_entity.id
_entity.type
_entity.pdbx_description
1 polymer ?
#
loop_
_entity_poly.entity_id
_entity_poly.type
_entity_poly.pdbx_seq_one_letter_code
_entity_poly.pdbx_strand_id
1 'polypeptide(L)' 'MCNADDRFRSINGTCNNLNNPTWGMAGAAQRRLLPAAYGEEKINTLIPRRCMIYLHW' A
#
# COMPACT_ATOMS: atom_id res chain seq x y z
N MET A 1 -16.02 -15.12 -10.46
CA MET A 1 -16.61 -15.88 -9.33
C MET A 1 -15.46 -16.61 -8.64
N CYS A 2 -15.27 -16.46 -7.32
CA CYS A 2 -14.19 -17.12 -6.59
C CYS A 2 -14.66 -18.49 -6.07
N ASN A 3 -13.75 -19.47 -6.04
CA ASN A 3 -13.99 -20.78 -5.46
C ASN A 3 -13.28 -20.89 -4.11
N ALA A 4 -14.01 -21.26 -3.06
CA ALA A 4 -13.46 -21.42 -1.71
C ALA A 4 -12.59 -22.69 -1.57
N ASP A 5 -12.77 -23.67 -2.46
CA ASP A 5 -12.04 -24.93 -2.44
C ASP A 5 -10.71 -24.88 -3.23
N ASP A 6 -10.38 -23.72 -3.83
CA ASP A 6 -9.13 -23.53 -4.55
C ASP A 6 -7.94 -23.63 -3.58
N ARG A 7 -7.07 -24.62 -3.83
CA ARG A 7 -5.93 -24.92 -2.94
C ARG A 7 -4.71 -24.04 -3.16
N PHE A 8 -4.66 -23.30 -4.28
CA PHE A 8 -3.48 -22.54 -4.69
C PHE A 8 -3.82 -21.10 -4.98
N ARG A 9 -2.79 -20.24 -4.92
CA ARG A 9 -2.91 -18.81 -5.23
C ARG A 9 -3.12 -18.62 -6.72
N SER A 10 -3.97 -17.67 -7.08
CA SER A 10 -4.10 -17.21 -8.47
C SER A 10 -2.85 -16.42 -8.88
N ILE A 11 -2.54 -16.44 -10.18
CA ILE A 11 -1.34 -15.78 -10.72
C ILE A 11 -1.34 -14.26 -10.51
N ASN A 12 -2.53 -13.63 -10.53
CA ASN A 12 -2.69 -12.20 -10.34
C ASN A 12 -3.09 -11.84 -8.90
N GLY A 13 -3.17 -12.79 -7.97
CA GLY A 13 -3.48 -12.54 -6.57
C GLY A 13 -4.96 -12.29 -6.24
N THR A 14 -5.89 -12.54 -7.17
CA THR A 14 -7.32 -12.52 -6.88
C THR A 14 -7.76 -13.68 -5.99
N CYS A 15 -8.93 -13.54 -5.36
CA CYS A 15 -9.63 -14.58 -4.59
C CYS A 15 -8.92 -15.05 -3.31
N ASN A 16 -7.94 -14.32 -2.76
CA ASN A 16 -7.43 -14.60 -1.41
C ASN A 16 -8.43 -14.18 -0.30
N ASN A 17 -9.34 -13.26 -0.61
CA ASN A 17 -10.40 -12.79 0.26
C ASN A 17 -11.75 -13.01 -0.46
N LEU A 18 -12.53 -13.98 0.01
CA LEU A 18 -13.79 -14.37 -0.64
C LEU A 18 -14.82 -13.24 -0.66
N ASN A 19 -14.82 -12.39 0.38
CA ASN A 19 -15.73 -11.25 0.48
C ASN A 19 -15.28 -10.09 -0.43
N ASN A 20 -13.98 -9.94 -0.65
CA ASN A 20 -13.39 -8.90 -1.49
C ASN A 20 -12.31 -9.47 -2.42
N PRO A 21 -12.72 -10.16 -3.51
CA PRO A 21 -11.81 -10.92 -4.37
C PRO A 21 -10.62 -10.17 -4.98
N THR A 22 -10.69 -8.84 -5.05
CA THR A 22 -9.68 -7.99 -5.68
C THR A 22 -8.66 -7.43 -4.69
N TRP A 23 -8.85 -7.64 -3.39
CA TRP A 23 -7.94 -7.10 -2.38
C TRP A 23 -6.58 -7.80 -2.42
N GLY A 24 -5.54 -7.06 -2.79
CA GLY A 24 -4.18 -7.60 -2.89
C GLY A 24 -3.85 -8.22 -4.24
N MET A 25 -4.73 -8.10 -5.24
CA MET A 25 -4.39 -8.48 -6.62
C MET A 25 -3.35 -7.52 -7.23
N ALA A 26 -2.56 -8.00 -8.18
CA ALA A 26 -1.67 -7.18 -8.99
C ALA A 26 -2.47 -6.16 -9.81
N GLY A 27 -1.88 -4.97 -10.01
CA GLY A 27 -2.53 -3.87 -10.73
C GLY A 27 -3.58 -3.10 -9.92
N ALA A 28 -3.82 -3.46 -8.65
CA ALA A 28 -4.67 -2.69 -7.76
C ALA A 28 -3.96 -1.44 -7.21
N ALA A 29 -4.73 -0.40 -6.89
CA ALA A 29 -4.20 0.81 -6.26
C ALA A 29 -3.67 0.51 -4.85
N GLN A 30 -2.56 1.16 -4.47
CA GLN A 30 -2.00 1.04 -3.13
C GLN A 30 -2.92 1.70 -2.09
N ARG A 31 -3.19 1.00 -1.00
CA ARG A 31 -3.95 1.56 0.13
C ARG A 31 -3.09 2.58 0.88
N ARG A 32 -3.73 3.62 1.40
CA ARG A 32 -3.07 4.63 2.22
C ARG A 32 -3.64 4.60 3.64
N LEU A 33 -2.76 4.59 4.63
CA LEU A 33 -3.14 4.81 6.04
C LEU A 33 -3.36 6.29 6.34
N LEU A 34 -2.73 7.18 5.55
CA LEU A 34 -2.79 8.62 5.71
C LEU A 34 -3.20 9.32 4.39
N PRO A 35 -3.82 10.51 4.46
CA PRO A 35 -4.19 11.27 3.28
C PRO A 35 -3.04 11.58 2.33
N ALA A 36 -3.41 11.92 1.10
CA ALA A 36 -2.55 12.54 0.10
C ALA A 36 -1.85 13.81 0.59
N ALA A 37 -0.53 13.79 0.49
CA ALA A 37 0.32 14.96 0.66
C ALA A 37 1.14 15.16 -0.61
N TYR A 38 0.53 15.75 -1.63
CA TYR A 38 1.20 16.16 -2.85
C TYR A 38 1.60 17.65 -2.70
N GLY A 39 2.84 18.00 -3.06
CA GLY A 39 3.39 19.36 -2.97
C GLY A 39 4.57 19.51 -1.99
N GLU A 40 5.49 20.41 -2.32
CA GLU A 40 6.73 20.73 -1.61
C GLU A 40 6.50 21.28 -0.18
N GLU A 41 5.39 21.99 0.05
CA GLU A 41 5.03 22.50 1.38
C GLU A 41 4.87 21.38 2.42
N LYS A 42 4.30 20.23 2.02
CA LYS A 42 3.99 19.13 2.95
C LYS A 42 5.19 18.24 3.28
N ILE A 43 6.23 18.25 2.43
CA ILE A 43 7.52 17.59 2.72
C ILE A 43 8.18 18.25 3.94
N ASN A 44 8.00 19.56 4.13
CA ASN A 44 8.59 20.28 5.26
C ASN A 44 7.78 20.18 6.56
N THR A 45 6.48 19.84 6.49
CA THR A 45 5.59 19.78 7.66
C THR A 45 5.42 18.37 8.23
N LEU A 46 5.41 17.33 7.38
CA LEU A 46 5.20 15.94 7.80
C LEU A 46 6.50 15.20 8.13
N ILE A 47 7.62 15.70 7.62
CA ILE A 47 8.97 15.27 8.00
C ILE A 47 9.57 16.47 8.73
N PRO A 48 9.48 16.56 10.07
CA PRO A 48 10.16 17.64 10.77
C PRO A 48 11.63 17.56 10.37
N ARG A 49 12.17 18.67 9.85
CA ARG A 49 13.57 18.85 9.41
C ARG A 49 14.62 18.49 10.49
N ARG A 50 14.15 18.12 11.69
CA ARG A 50 14.89 17.68 12.87
C ARG A 50 15.06 16.15 12.97
N CYS A 51 14.46 15.36 12.10
CA CYS A 51 14.64 13.90 12.06
C CYS A 51 15.72 13.44 11.07
N MET A 52 16.36 14.35 10.34
CA MET A 52 17.73 14.14 9.81
C MET A 52 18.73 14.38 10.94
N ILE A 53 18.72 13.49 11.92
CA ILE A 53 19.81 13.39 12.89
C ILE A 53 21.04 12.95 12.09
N TYR A 54 21.92 13.91 11.82
CA TYR A 54 23.37 13.78 11.59
C TYR A 54 23.85 12.41 11.09
N LEU A 55 23.84 12.20 9.78
CA LEU A 55 24.81 11.34 9.10
C LEU A 55 25.63 12.21 8.14
N HIS A 56 26.43 13.08 8.75
CA HIS A 56 27.71 13.50 8.18
C HIS A 56 28.76 12.99 9.16
N TRP A 57 29.23 11.78 8.91
CA TRP A 57 30.61 11.29 8.90
C TRP A 57 30.58 9.86 8.37
#